data_AF-A0A542M9Y2-F1
#
_entry.id   AF-A0A542M9Y2-F1
#
_cell.length_a   1.000
_cell.length_b   1.000
_cell.length_c   1.000
_cell.angle_alpha   90.00
_cell.angle_beta   90.00
_cell.angle_gamma   90.00
#
_symmetry.space_group_name_H-M   'P 1'
#
loop_
_entity.id
_entity.type
_entity.pdbx_description
1 polymer ?
#
loop_
_entity_poly.entity_id
_entity_poly.type
_entity_poly.pdbx_seq_one_letter_code
_entity_poly.pdbx_strand_id
1 'polypeptide(L)'
;MTNYEILKLLNDSKDDINKHEVFIEKLRILSANNNRMMELFAEISGFNQQQSSYLSALQNEISAVVQYMHSFSSRMFFENSMSISNILKALVDALPSSGRPMTMLLYELNCLQDAYDEFKSKHSQAKLMPLIEHANKFIEYLDLFYEYVEMTDAMLTSNEEAAEDAGTFELYMPATLTFEDFVSRLKSIKEIYDELCLLLNVSPSAHPLRIAKVESGSLWASLFGDSKVTALMNDFIRGGANYLKRNYTTEGKLAAIPGTVKTMDEVLGYTKKLKEAGVDVSDTEAELAKGALLIAKNMNNLLARQASVVVSGELITLVEGNDQKALEFRNMPRLENDNGKADGE
;
A
#
# COMPACT_ATOMS: atom_id res chain seq x y z
N MET A 1 7.92 -4.36 -13.01
CA MET A 1 7.22 -4.16 -11.74
C MET A 1 7.94 -4.96 -10.69
N THR A 2 8.36 -4.33 -9.59
CA THR A 2 8.97 -5.00 -8.43
C THR A 2 7.88 -5.70 -7.60
N ASN A 3 8.24 -6.60 -6.69
CA ASN A 3 7.22 -7.24 -5.84
C ASN A 3 6.48 -6.21 -4.97
N TYR A 4 7.19 -5.18 -4.49
CA TYR A 4 6.58 -4.08 -3.75
C TYR A 4 5.52 -3.35 -4.59
N GLU A 5 5.86 -3.03 -5.85
CA GLU A 5 4.93 -2.35 -6.76
C GLU A 5 3.70 -3.19 -7.08
N ILE A 6 3.87 -4.51 -7.25
CA ILE A 6 2.75 -5.45 -7.45
C ILE A 6 1.84 -5.45 -6.22
N LEU A 7 2.42 -5.63 -5.03
CA LEU A 7 1.67 -5.69 -3.78
C LEU A 7 0.92 -4.39 -3.51
N LYS A 8 1.60 -3.25 -3.68
CA LYS A 8 0.99 -1.93 -3.54
C LYS A 8 -0.18 -1.74 -4.50
N LEU A 9 0.02 -2.05 -5.78
CA LEU A 9 -1.03 -1.93 -6.79
C LEU A 9 -2.26 -2.78 -6.44
N LEU A 10 -2.05 -4.00 -5.96
CA LEU A 10 -3.14 -4.90 -5.54
C LEU A 10 -3.89 -4.37 -4.31
N ASN A 11 -3.17 -3.90 -3.28
CA ASN A 11 -3.77 -3.33 -2.07
C ASN A 11 -4.51 -2.01 -2.37
N ASP A 12 -3.90 -1.09 -3.11
CA ASP A 12 -4.53 0.17 -3.52
C ASP A 12 -5.83 -0.11 -4.29
N SER A 13 -5.84 -1.12 -5.17
CA SER A 13 -7.02 -1.51 -5.93
C SER A 13 -8.10 -2.17 -5.06
N LYS A 14 -7.71 -3.01 -4.07
CA LYS A 14 -8.64 -3.58 -3.08
C LYS A 14 -9.32 -2.45 -2.29
N ASP A 15 -8.56 -1.48 -1.83
CA ASP A 15 -9.06 -0.32 -1.09
C ASP A 15 -9.98 0.56 -1.95
N ASP A 16 -9.61 0.80 -3.20
CA ASP A 16 -10.44 1.56 -4.15
C ASP A 16 -11.77 0.85 -4.46
N ILE A 17 -11.77 -0.47 -4.60
CA ILE A 17 -13.01 -1.25 -4.76
C ILE A 17 -13.85 -1.19 -3.48
N ASN A 18 -13.23 -1.26 -2.29
CA ASN A 18 -13.93 -1.18 -1.01
C ASN A 18 -14.62 0.18 -0.78
N LYS A 19 -14.21 1.27 -1.45
CA LYS A 19 -14.97 2.54 -1.44
C LYS A 19 -16.38 2.39 -2.01
N HIS A 20 -16.65 1.31 -2.75
CA HIS A 20 -17.95 0.95 -3.30
C HIS A 20 -18.70 -0.10 -2.47
N GLU A 21 -18.38 -0.27 -1.18
CA GLU A 21 -18.97 -1.27 -0.26
C GLU A 21 -20.50 -1.32 -0.32
N VAL A 22 -21.19 -0.17 -0.30
CA VAL A 22 -22.66 -0.12 -0.36
C VAL A 22 -23.19 -0.73 -1.66
N PHE A 23 -22.51 -0.55 -2.79
CA PHE A 23 -22.90 -1.16 -4.05
C PHE A 23 -22.63 -2.67 -4.02
N ILE A 24 -21.45 -3.08 -3.53
CA ILE A 24 -21.04 -4.48 -3.40
C ILE A 24 -22.01 -5.25 -2.50
N GLU A 25 -22.39 -4.68 -1.35
CA GLU A 25 -23.32 -5.32 -0.41
C GLU A 25 -24.69 -5.58 -1.06
N LYS A 26 -25.15 -4.65 -1.90
CA LYS A 26 -26.39 -4.89 -2.64
C LYS A 26 -26.25 -6.04 -3.67
N LEU A 27 -25.08 -6.18 -4.29
CA LEU A 27 -24.81 -7.33 -5.16
C LEU A 27 -24.67 -8.64 -4.36
N ARG A 28 -24.14 -8.61 -3.13
CA ARG A 28 -24.12 -9.77 -2.22
C ARG A 28 -25.53 -10.23 -1.87
N ILE A 29 -26.47 -9.31 -1.66
CA ILE A 29 -27.89 -9.65 -1.48
C ILE A 29 -28.45 -10.37 -2.72
N LEU A 30 -28.14 -9.91 -3.93
CA LEU A 30 -28.55 -10.59 -5.16
C LEU A 30 -27.93 -11.99 -5.29
N SER A 31 -26.64 -12.13 -4.96
CA SER A 31 -25.93 -13.41 -4.93
C SER A 31 -26.56 -14.38 -3.93
N ALA A 32 -26.91 -13.93 -2.72
CA ALA A 32 -27.60 -14.76 -1.73
C ALA A 32 -28.96 -15.26 -2.23
N ASN A 33 -29.73 -14.39 -2.90
CA ASN A 33 -31.00 -14.77 -3.50
C ASN A 33 -30.81 -15.75 -4.66
N ASN A 34 -29.71 -15.66 -5.43
CA ASN A 34 -29.35 -16.66 -6.44
C ASN A 34 -29.25 -18.06 -5.82
N ASN A 35 -28.45 -18.19 -4.75
CA ASN A 35 -28.24 -19.45 -4.05
C ASN A 35 -29.55 -20.00 -3.52
N ARG A 36 -30.39 -19.14 -2.92
CA ARG A 36 -31.71 -19.54 -2.43
C ARG A 36 -32.63 -20.04 -3.54
N MET A 37 -32.65 -19.37 -4.70
CA MET A 37 -33.45 -19.82 -5.83
C MET A 37 -32.94 -21.15 -6.39
N MET A 38 -31.62 -21.36 -6.46
CA MET A 38 -31.03 -22.63 -6.90
C MET A 38 -31.38 -23.79 -5.96
N GLU A 39 -31.39 -23.58 -4.64
CA GLU A 39 -31.89 -24.55 -3.67
C GLU A 39 -33.35 -24.91 -3.93
N LEU A 40 -34.21 -23.91 -4.12
CA LEU A 40 -35.63 -24.13 -4.41
C LEU A 40 -35.83 -24.89 -5.73
N PHE A 41 -35.05 -24.59 -6.77
CA PHE A 41 -35.07 -25.34 -8.04
C PHE A 41 -34.66 -26.79 -7.86
N ALA A 42 -33.65 -27.07 -7.03
CA ALA A 42 -33.23 -28.43 -6.72
C ALA A 42 -34.35 -29.22 -6.02
N GLU A 43 -35.02 -28.62 -5.04
CA GLU A 43 -36.15 -29.23 -4.32
C GLU A 43 -37.37 -29.49 -5.21
N ILE A 44 -37.68 -28.58 -6.13
CA ILE A 44 -38.75 -28.75 -7.13
C ILE A 44 -38.44 -29.93 -8.06
N SER A 45 -37.16 -30.11 -8.41
CA SER A 45 -36.70 -31.16 -9.33
C SER A 45 -36.64 -32.55 -8.68
N GLY A 46 -36.63 -32.62 -7.34
CA GLY A 46 -36.58 -33.88 -6.57
C GLY A 46 -37.88 -34.69 -6.53
N PHE A 47 -38.96 -34.28 -7.23
CA PHE A 47 -40.28 -34.96 -7.24
C PHE A 47 -40.89 -35.19 -5.85
N ASN A 48 -40.75 -34.23 -4.94
CA ASN A 48 -41.31 -34.29 -3.59
C ASN A 48 -42.81 -33.90 -3.54
N GLN A 49 -43.58 -34.47 -2.60
CA GLN A 49 -45.01 -34.15 -2.40
C GLN A 49 -45.28 -32.65 -2.07
N GLN A 50 -44.24 -31.86 -1.79
CA GLN A 50 -44.31 -30.44 -1.45
C GLN A 50 -44.02 -29.49 -2.63
N GLN A 51 -43.99 -30.00 -3.87
CA GLN A 51 -43.60 -29.21 -5.07
C GLN A 51 -44.35 -27.87 -5.22
N SER A 52 -45.65 -27.81 -4.92
CA SER A 52 -46.45 -26.59 -5.01
C SER A 52 -46.02 -25.51 -4.00
N SER A 53 -45.58 -25.92 -2.81
CA SER A 53 -45.04 -25.02 -1.78
C SER A 53 -43.72 -24.40 -2.26
N TYR A 54 -42.82 -25.22 -2.80
CA TYR A 54 -41.52 -24.73 -3.31
C TYR A 54 -41.66 -23.82 -4.53
N LEU A 55 -42.58 -24.11 -5.45
CA LEU A 55 -42.91 -23.22 -6.58
C LEU A 55 -43.42 -21.86 -6.09
N SER A 56 -44.28 -21.85 -5.08
CA SER A 56 -44.80 -20.61 -4.49
C SER A 56 -43.69 -19.82 -3.79
N ALA A 57 -42.81 -20.49 -3.05
CA ALA A 57 -41.64 -19.87 -2.43
C ALA A 57 -40.71 -19.24 -3.47
N LEU A 58 -40.44 -19.94 -4.58
CA LEU A 58 -39.62 -19.44 -5.68
C LEU A 58 -40.24 -18.19 -6.34
N GLN A 59 -41.54 -18.18 -6.57
CA GLN A 59 -42.23 -17.01 -7.11
C GLN A 59 -42.17 -15.80 -6.17
N ASN A 60 -42.28 -16.03 -4.86
CA ASN A 60 -42.14 -14.99 -3.84
C ASN A 60 -40.71 -14.44 -3.84
N GLU A 61 -39.70 -15.31 -3.92
CA GLU A 61 -38.29 -14.93 -3.98
C GLU A 61 -38.01 -14.06 -5.21
N ILE A 62 -38.42 -14.51 -6.40
CA ILE A 62 -38.29 -13.73 -7.64
C ILE A 62 -38.96 -12.35 -7.50
N SER A 63 -40.16 -12.31 -6.93
CA SER A 63 -40.89 -11.05 -6.74
C SER A 63 -40.19 -10.10 -5.77
N ALA A 64 -39.62 -10.64 -4.68
CA ALA A 64 -38.83 -9.87 -3.73
C ALA A 64 -37.58 -9.29 -4.39
N VAL A 65 -36.88 -10.07 -5.22
CA VAL A 65 -35.71 -9.57 -5.95
C VAL A 65 -36.09 -8.50 -6.98
N VAL A 66 -37.20 -8.66 -7.71
CA VAL A 66 -37.69 -7.60 -8.61
C VAL A 66 -37.92 -6.29 -7.85
N GLN A 67 -38.62 -6.34 -6.71
CA GLN A 67 -38.87 -5.16 -5.87
C GLN A 67 -37.57 -4.55 -5.34
N TYR A 68 -36.64 -5.40 -4.93
CA TYR A 68 -35.32 -4.97 -4.50
C TYR A 68 -34.55 -4.27 -5.63
N MET A 69 -34.58 -4.80 -6.86
CA MET A 69 -33.96 -4.18 -8.02
C MET A 69 -34.61 -2.84 -8.41
N HIS A 70 -35.90 -2.64 -8.15
CA HIS A 70 -36.53 -1.32 -8.32
C HIS A 70 -36.01 -0.27 -7.34
N SER A 71 -35.46 -0.68 -6.19
CA SER A 71 -34.81 0.23 -5.24
C SER A 71 -33.41 0.66 -5.66
N PHE A 72 -32.82 0.03 -6.69
CA PHE A 72 -31.54 0.46 -7.23
C PHE A 72 -31.69 1.74 -8.06
N SER A 73 -30.97 2.78 -7.64
CA SER A 73 -30.73 3.93 -8.53
C SER A 73 -29.87 3.46 -9.70
N SER A 74 -30.44 3.48 -10.92
CA SER A 74 -29.70 3.13 -12.13
C SER A 74 -28.45 3.97 -12.31
N ARG A 75 -28.52 5.25 -11.95
CA ARG A 75 -27.37 6.14 -12.01
C ARG A 75 -26.24 5.64 -11.11
N MET A 76 -26.55 5.35 -9.85
CA MET A 76 -25.57 4.83 -8.90
C MET A 76 -25.03 3.48 -9.35
N PHE A 77 -25.88 2.60 -9.90
CA PHE A 77 -25.44 1.31 -10.44
C PHE A 77 -24.35 1.47 -11.51
N PHE A 78 -24.59 2.31 -12.52
CA PHE A 78 -23.63 2.54 -13.60
C PHE A 78 -22.40 3.32 -13.13
N GLU A 79 -22.55 4.31 -12.25
CA GLU A 79 -21.41 5.06 -11.69
C GLU A 79 -20.45 4.13 -10.90
N ASN A 80 -20.98 3.28 -10.01
CA ASN A 80 -20.16 2.36 -9.22
C ASN A 80 -19.54 1.27 -10.10
N SER A 81 -20.33 0.66 -10.99
CA SER A 81 -19.84 -0.41 -11.86
C SER A 81 -18.78 0.09 -12.86
N MET A 82 -18.93 1.29 -13.45
CA MET A 82 -17.89 1.88 -14.30
C MET A 82 -16.62 2.21 -13.51
N SER A 83 -16.75 2.73 -12.28
CA SER A 83 -15.60 3.01 -11.42
C SER A 83 -14.79 1.74 -11.14
N ILE A 84 -15.48 0.65 -10.73
CA ILE A 84 -14.85 -0.65 -10.50
C ILE A 84 -14.25 -1.22 -11.80
N SER A 85 -14.96 -1.14 -12.93
CA SER A 85 -14.43 -1.59 -14.24
C SER A 85 -13.13 -0.88 -14.61
N ASN A 86 -13.01 0.43 -14.32
CA ASN A 86 -11.78 1.19 -14.59
C ASN A 86 -10.61 0.73 -13.71
N ILE A 87 -10.86 0.46 -12.42
CA ILE A 87 -9.85 -0.09 -11.49
C ILE A 87 -9.37 -1.45 -11.99
N LEU A 88 -10.30 -2.36 -12.29
CA LEU A 88 -9.99 -3.71 -12.77
C LEU A 88 -9.28 -3.70 -14.11
N LYS A 89 -9.64 -2.79 -15.02
CA LYS A 89 -8.95 -2.64 -16.30
C LYS A 89 -7.50 -2.18 -16.10
N ALA A 90 -7.27 -1.19 -15.24
CA ALA A 90 -5.92 -0.75 -14.91
C ALA A 90 -5.07 -1.90 -14.31
N LEU A 91 -5.68 -2.73 -13.46
CA LEU A 91 -5.03 -3.94 -12.93
C LEU A 91 -4.68 -4.96 -14.01
N VAL A 92 -5.61 -5.28 -14.91
CA VAL A 92 -5.39 -6.24 -16.00
C VAL A 92 -4.29 -5.76 -16.95
N ASP A 93 -4.28 -4.47 -17.29
CA ASP A 93 -3.27 -3.86 -18.15
C ASP A 93 -1.87 -3.88 -17.48
N ALA A 94 -1.83 -3.71 -16.16
CA ALA A 94 -0.60 -3.71 -15.37
C ALA A 94 -0.04 -5.12 -15.09
N LEU A 95 -0.90 -6.14 -15.00
CA LEU A 95 -0.56 -7.52 -14.61
C LEU A 95 -1.03 -8.58 -15.65
N PRO A 96 -0.55 -8.53 -16.90
CA PRO A 96 -1.11 -9.33 -17.99
C PRO A 96 -0.95 -10.85 -17.82
N SER A 97 0.08 -11.33 -17.10
CA SER A 97 0.37 -12.77 -16.96
C SER A 97 -0.27 -13.42 -15.72
N SER A 98 -0.61 -12.63 -14.70
CA SER A 98 -1.21 -13.06 -13.43
C SER A 98 -2.69 -12.66 -13.30
N GLY A 99 -3.21 -11.89 -14.26
CA GLY A 99 -4.51 -11.23 -14.18
C GLY A 99 -5.75 -12.08 -14.45
N ARG A 100 -5.67 -13.42 -14.42
CA ARG A 100 -6.86 -14.26 -14.72
C ARG A 100 -8.04 -13.97 -13.78
N PRO A 101 -7.87 -13.91 -12.45
CA PRO A 101 -8.97 -13.54 -11.55
C PRO A 101 -9.54 -12.14 -11.87
N MET A 102 -8.68 -11.15 -12.11
CA MET A 102 -9.11 -9.78 -12.44
C MET A 102 -9.82 -9.69 -13.79
N THR A 103 -9.39 -10.49 -14.77
CA THR A 103 -10.02 -10.57 -16.10
C THR A 103 -11.41 -11.18 -16.00
N MET A 104 -11.57 -12.25 -15.21
CA MET A 104 -12.88 -12.86 -14.95
C MET A 104 -13.81 -11.89 -14.20
N LEU A 105 -13.28 -11.21 -13.19
CA LEU A 105 -14.04 -10.22 -12.42
C LEU A 105 -14.51 -9.04 -13.29
N LEU A 106 -13.63 -8.51 -14.15
CA LEU A 106 -13.97 -7.45 -15.10
C LEU A 106 -15.01 -7.93 -16.13
N TYR A 107 -14.85 -9.15 -16.64
CA TYR A 107 -15.80 -9.75 -17.57
C TYR A 107 -17.20 -9.87 -16.97
N GLU A 108 -17.32 -10.44 -15.76
CA GLU A 108 -18.62 -10.59 -15.10
C GLU A 108 -19.24 -9.24 -14.72
N LEU A 109 -18.43 -8.23 -14.36
CA LEU A 109 -18.94 -6.88 -14.12
C LEU A 109 -19.52 -6.24 -15.38
N ASN A 110 -18.89 -6.45 -16.54
CA ASN A 110 -19.42 -5.94 -17.81
C ASN A 110 -20.70 -6.68 -18.21
N CYS A 111 -20.75 -8.02 -18.05
CA CYS A 111 -21.97 -8.79 -18.29
C CYS A 111 -23.11 -8.38 -17.35
N LEU A 112 -22.78 -8.06 -16.10
CA LEU A 112 -23.72 -7.55 -15.11
C LEU A 112 -24.29 -6.18 -15.53
N GLN A 113 -23.47 -5.29 -16.09
CA GLN A 113 -23.92 -4.01 -16.63
C GLN A 113 -24.90 -4.19 -17.80
N ASP A 114 -24.57 -5.06 -18.76
CA ASP A 114 -25.43 -5.36 -19.91
C ASP A 114 -26.76 -5.98 -19.46
N ALA A 115 -26.71 -6.96 -18.56
CA ALA A 115 -27.90 -7.61 -18.00
C ALA A 115 -28.80 -6.63 -17.23
N TYR A 116 -28.20 -5.65 -16.53
CA TYR A 116 -28.96 -4.62 -15.83
C TYR A 116 -29.67 -3.66 -16.80
N ASP A 117 -29.01 -3.26 -17.87
CA ASP A 117 -29.64 -2.40 -18.89
C ASP A 117 -30.82 -3.12 -19.59
N GLU A 118 -30.62 -4.41 -19.93
CA GLU A 118 -31.68 -5.23 -20.47
C GLU A 118 -32.87 -5.40 -19.49
N PHE A 119 -32.58 -5.68 -18.21
CA PHE A 119 -33.61 -5.78 -17.17
C PHE A 119 -34.38 -4.47 -17.04
N LYS A 120 -33.69 -3.33 -17.00
CA LYS A 120 -34.31 -2.01 -16.86
C LYS A 120 -35.24 -1.68 -18.04
N SER A 121 -34.90 -2.11 -19.25
CA SER A 121 -35.70 -1.80 -20.45
C SER A 121 -37.10 -2.43 -20.43
N LYS A 122 -37.27 -3.60 -19.79
CA LYS A 122 -38.49 -4.43 -19.88
C LYS A 122 -39.08 -4.85 -18.53
N HIS A 123 -38.32 -4.72 -17.44
CA HIS A 123 -38.63 -5.19 -16.09
C HIS A 123 -39.16 -6.63 -16.05
N SER A 124 -38.76 -7.47 -17.01
CA SER A 124 -39.29 -8.83 -17.15
C SER A 124 -38.49 -9.81 -16.31
N GLN A 125 -39.18 -10.76 -15.67
CA GLN A 125 -38.56 -11.84 -14.89
C GLN A 125 -37.52 -12.65 -15.70
N ALA A 126 -37.76 -12.86 -17.00
CA ALA A 126 -36.81 -13.55 -17.87
C ALA A 126 -35.45 -12.83 -18.01
N LYS A 127 -35.43 -11.51 -17.82
CA LYS A 127 -34.21 -10.68 -17.85
C LYS A 127 -33.57 -10.51 -16.48
N LEU A 128 -34.29 -10.87 -15.42
CA LEU A 128 -33.77 -10.85 -14.06
C LEU A 128 -32.79 -12.00 -13.81
N MET A 129 -33.03 -13.18 -14.37
CA MET A 129 -32.17 -14.35 -14.11
C MET A 129 -30.70 -14.14 -14.55
N PRO A 130 -30.41 -13.65 -15.77
CA PRO A 130 -29.02 -13.35 -16.15
C PRO A 130 -28.37 -12.30 -15.24
N LEU A 131 -29.14 -11.28 -14.81
CA LEU A 131 -28.65 -10.25 -13.91
C LEU A 131 -28.20 -10.83 -12.57
N ILE A 132 -29.03 -11.70 -11.97
CA ILE A 132 -28.73 -12.36 -10.71
C ILE A 132 -27.55 -13.32 -10.84
N GLU A 133 -27.48 -14.07 -11.93
CA GLU A 133 -26.37 -14.99 -12.21
C GLU A 133 -25.03 -14.25 -12.32
N HIS A 134 -24.98 -13.16 -13.09
CA HIS A 134 -23.77 -12.33 -13.22
C HIS A 134 -23.42 -11.61 -11.91
N ALA A 135 -24.41 -11.21 -11.10
CA ALA A 135 -24.15 -10.66 -9.77
C ALA A 135 -23.50 -11.70 -8.86
N ASN A 136 -23.98 -12.94 -8.89
CA ASN A 136 -23.41 -14.04 -8.12
C ASN A 136 -21.96 -14.32 -8.54
N LYS A 137 -21.69 -14.50 -9.84
CA LYS A 137 -20.33 -14.75 -10.34
C LYS A 137 -19.38 -13.58 -10.06
N PHE A 138 -19.85 -12.34 -10.18
CA PHE A 138 -19.06 -11.16 -9.83
C PHE A 138 -18.64 -11.21 -8.36
N ILE A 139 -19.56 -11.52 -7.44
CA ILE A 139 -19.24 -11.64 -6.01
C ILE A 139 -18.25 -12.78 -5.75
N GLU A 140 -18.44 -13.95 -6.35
CA GLU A 140 -17.51 -15.08 -6.22
C GLU A 140 -16.09 -14.71 -6.69
N TYR A 141 -15.95 -14.04 -7.84
CA TYR A 141 -14.65 -13.59 -8.33
C TYR A 141 -14.07 -12.43 -7.54
N LEU A 142 -14.90 -11.60 -6.91
CA LEU A 142 -14.44 -10.52 -6.04
C LEU A 142 -13.83 -11.10 -4.76
N ASP A 143 -14.47 -12.11 -4.17
CA ASP A 143 -13.95 -12.81 -2.99
C ASP A 143 -12.63 -13.53 -3.32
N LEU A 144 -12.56 -14.22 -4.48
CA LEU A 144 -11.30 -14.81 -4.97
C LEU A 144 -10.20 -13.78 -5.22
N PHE A 145 -10.56 -12.58 -5.69
CA PHE A 145 -9.59 -11.49 -5.84
C PHE A 145 -9.06 -11.05 -4.47
N TYR A 146 -9.93 -10.88 -3.46
CA TYR A 146 -9.49 -10.52 -2.10
C TYR A 146 -8.59 -11.58 -1.47
N GLU A 147 -8.93 -12.86 -1.61
CA GLU A 147 -8.06 -13.97 -1.19
C GLU A 147 -6.71 -13.95 -1.92
N TYR A 148 -6.71 -13.67 -3.22
CA TYR A 148 -5.47 -13.54 -3.99
C TYR A 148 -4.59 -12.40 -3.50
N VAL A 149 -5.17 -11.24 -3.15
CA VAL A 149 -4.43 -10.10 -2.58
C VAL A 149 -3.82 -10.50 -1.23
N GLU A 150 -4.60 -11.13 -0.35
CA GLU A 150 -4.12 -11.56 0.98
C GLU A 150 -3.04 -12.64 0.89
N MET A 151 -3.18 -13.61 -0.01
CA MET A 151 -2.17 -14.63 -0.25
C MET A 151 -0.89 -14.00 -0.83
N THR A 152 -1.02 -13.05 -1.75
CA THR A 152 0.12 -12.34 -2.33
C THR A 152 0.84 -11.52 -1.27
N ASP A 153 0.11 -10.82 -0.41
CA ASP A 153 0.66 -10.10 0.74
C ASP A 153 1.44 -11.06 1.64
N ALA A 154 0.82 -12.13 2.14
CA ALA A 154 1.47 -13.11 3.00
C ALA A 154 2.71 -13.76 2.37
N MET A 155 2.67 -14.08 1.06
CA MET A 155 3.82 -14.61 0.33
C MET A 155 4.95 -13.60 0.19
N LEU A 156 4.61 -12.31 0.07
CA LEU A 156 5.57 -11.25 -0.16
C LEU A 156 6.05 -10.58 1.11
N THR A 157 5.34 -10.55 2.24
CA THR A 157 5.75 -9.75 3.41
C THR A 157 6.50 -10.52 4.49
N SER A 158 6.73 -11.83 4.30
CA SER A 158 7.39 -12.74 5.27
C SER A 158 6.57 -13.01 6.53
N ASN A 159 6.47 -14.28 6.93
CA ASN A 159 5.78 -14.75 8.13
C ASN A 159 6.64 -14.63 9.42
N GLU A 160 7.73 -13.87 9.43
CA GLU A 160 8.38 -13.58 10.72
C GLU A 160 7.47 -12.68 11.54
N GLU A 161 6.75 -13.27 12.49
CA GLU A 161 6.01 -12.52 13.49
C GLU A 161 6.98 -11.64 14.27
N ALA A 162 6.70 -10.33 14.27
CA ALA A 162 7.32 -9.42 15.20
C ALA A 162 7.08 -9.93 16.63
N ALA A 163 8.08 -9.81 17.50
CA ALA A 163 7.81 -9.95 18.93
C ALA A 163 6.75 -8.91 19.35
N GLU A 164 5.91 -9.21 20.35
CA GLU A 164 4.80 -8.34 20.77
C GLU A 164 5.22 -6.88 21.07
N ASP A 165 6.49 -6.64 21.38
CA ASP A 165 7.08 -5.35 21.71
C ASP A 165 8.01 -4.76 20.62
N ALA A 166 8.22 -5.49 19.51
CA ALA A 166 9.07 -5.06 18.42
C ALA A 166 8.35 -4.06 17.51
N GLY A 167 9.02 -2.95 17.17
CA GLY A 167 8.53 -2.04 16.15
C GLY A 167 9.02 -2.42 14.77
N THR A 168 8.27 -1.94 13.77
CA THR A 168 8.53 -2.21 12.36
C THR A 168 9.04 -0.94 11.66
N PHE A 169 10.06 -1.12 10.84
CA PHE A 169 10.55 -0.12 9.90
C PHE A 169 10.47 -0.66 8.49
N GLU A 170 9.75 0.04 7.61
CA GLU A 170 9.68 -0.30 6.20
C GLU A 170 10.21 0.84 5.32
N LEU A 171 11.08 0.48 4.37
CA LEU A 171 11.64 1.39 3.38
C LEU A 171 11.58 0.75 1.99
N TYR A 172 10.98 1.45 1.03
CA TYR A 172 11.06 1.12 -0.39
C TYR A 172 11.73 2.24 -1.19
N MET A 173 12.69 1.88 -2.04
CA MET A 173 13.39 2.76 -2.95
C MET A 173 13.45 2.12 -4.35
N PRO A 174 12.75 2.71 -5.34
CA PRO A 174 12.55 2.11 -6.66
C PRO A 174 13.79 2.19 -7.58
N ALA A 175 14.87 2.85 -7.17
CA ALA A 175 16.07 2.93 -7.98
C ALA A 175 16.73 1.56 -8.15
N THR A 176 17.17 1.27 -9.38
CA THR A 176 18.05 0.14 -9.63
C THR A 176 19.36 0.40 -8.91
N LEU A 177 19.75 -0.53 -8.04
CA LEU A 177 20.95 -0.41 -7.23
C LEU A 177 22.04 -1.34 -7.76
N THR A 178 23.27 -0.85 -7.77
CA THR A 178 24.43 -1.75 -7.79
C THR A 178 24.49 -2.51 -6.47
N PHE A 179 25.20 -3.65 -6.45
CA PHE A 179 25.43 -4.39 -5.21
C PHE A 179 26.09 -3.51 -4.12
N GLU A 180 27.05 -2.67 -4.52
CA GLU A 180 27.72 -1.74 -3.61
C GLU A 180 26.77 -0.69 -3.02
N ASP A 181 25.91 -0.10 -3.85
CA ASP A 181 24.90 0.86 -3.38
C ASP A 181 23.90 0.20 -2.42
N PHE A 182 23.47 -1.02 -2.75
CA PHE A 182 22.55 -1.79 -1.92
C PHE A 182 23.13 -2.07 -0.53
N VAL A 183 24.35 -2.62 -0.46
CA VAL A 183 25.06 -2.87 0.80
C VAL A 183 25.29 -1.58 1.57
N SER A 184 25.70 -0.51 0.88
CA SER A 184 25.94 0.80 1.50
C SER A 184 24.68 1.39 2.13
N ARG A 185 23.51 1.24 1.49
CA ARG A 185 22.23 1.73 2.04
C ARG A 185 21.76 0.91 3.23
N LEU A 186 21.84 -0.42 3.16
CA LEU A 186 21.53 -1.28 4.31
C LEU A 186 22.43 -0.96 5.51
N LYS A 187 23.72 -0.72 5.25
CA LYS A 187 24.66 -0.28 6.29
C LYS A 187 24.24 1.06 6.89
N SER A 188 23.83 2.03 6.08
CA SER A 188 23.34 3.31 6.60
C SER A 188 22.07 3.18 7.45
N ILE A 189 21.14 2.27 7.11
CA ILE A 189 19.98 1.98 7.96
C ILE A 189 20.44 1.42 9.31
N LYS A 190 21.35 0.45 9.31
CA LYS A 190 21.91 -0.14 10.53
C LYS A 190 22.62 0.90 11.40
N GLU A 191 23.44 1.77 10.80
CA GLU A 191 24.17 2.81 11.53
C GLU A 191 23.23 3.88 12.11
N ILE A 192 22.15 4.24 11.42
CA ILE A 192 21.11 5.12 11.99
C ILE A 192 20.46 4.44 13.19
N TYR A 193 20.05 3.18 13.06
CA TYR A 193 19.43 2.43 14.16
C TYR A 193 20.36 2.34 15.38
N ASP A 194 21.63 1.99 15.19
CA ASP A 194 22.60 1.87 16.28
C ASP A 194 22.83 3.20 17.01
N GLU A 195 22.90 4.30 16.27
CA GLU A 195 23.07 5.62 16.87
C GLU A 195 21.82 6.03 17.66
N LEU A 196 20.62 5.72 17.15
CA LEU A 196 19.37 5.97 17.87
C LEU A 196 19.23 5.09 19.12
N CYS A 197 19.66 3.82 19.06
CA CYS A 197 19.76 2.96 20.23
C CYS A 197 20.66 3.58 21.30
N LEU A 198 21.83 4.08 20.91
CA LEU A 198 22.76 4.74 21.83
C LEU A 198 22.14 5.97 22.48
N LEU A 199 21.50 6.84 21.70
CA LEU A 199 20.83 8.05 22.21
C LEU A 199 19.65 7.73 23.15
N LEU A 200 18.96 6.61 22.92
CA LEU A 200 17.82 6.15 23.74
C LEU A 200 18.25 5.24 24.90
N ASN A 201 19.56 5.00 25.08
CA ASN A 201 20.11 4.04 26.03
C ASN A 201 19.49 2.62 25.90
N VAL A 202 19.20 2.21 24.66
CA VAL A 202 18.73 0.88 24.29
C VAL A 202 19.91 0.05 23.82
N SER A 203 20.04 -1.18 24.31
CA SER A 203 21.13 -2.08 23.89
C SER A 203 20.84 -2.68 22.50
N PRO A 204 21.67 -2.42 21.47
CA PRO A 204 21.48 -3.00 20.13
C PRO A 204 21.67 -4.53 20.11
N SER A 205 22.33 -5.10 21.13
CA SER A 205 22.47 -6.56 21.27
C SER A 205 21.24 -7.21 21.90
N ALA A 206 20.52 -6.48 22.77
CA ALA A 206 19.27 -6.96 23.36
C ALA A 206 18.09 -6.77 22.40
N HIS A 207 18.10 -5.67 21.64
CA HIS A 207 17.11 -5.36 20.60
C HIS A 207 17.82 -5.22 19.24
N PRO A 208 18.29 -6.33 18.64
CA PRO A 208 18.95 -6.27 17.36
C PRO A 208 17.97 -5.88 16.26
N LEU A 209 18.44 -5.06 15.30
CA LEU A 209 17.72 -4.81 14.07
C LEU A 209 17.72 -6.09 13.22
N ARG A 210 16.57 -6.77 13.18
CA ARG A 210 16.36 -8.02 12.46
C ARG A 210 15.74 -7.75 11.10
N ILE A 211 16.12 -8.56 10.12
CA ILE A 211 15.54 -8.50 8.77
C ILE A 211 14.27 -9.34 8.77
N ALA A 212 13.12 -8.70 8.59
CA ALA A 212 11.87 -9.39 8.26
C ALA A 212 11.87 -9.78 6.78
N LYS A 213 12.23 -8.80 5.94
CA LYS A 213 12.38 -8.96 4.50
C LYS A 213 13.38 -7.96 3.93
N VAL A 214 14.18 -8.43 2.98
CA VAL A 214 14.94 -7.55 2.09
C VAL A 214 14.87 -8.08 0.66
N GLU A 215 14.56 -7.20 -0.29
CA GLU A 215 14.60 -7.49 -1.73
C GLU A 215 15.76 -6.74 -2.39
N SER A 216 16.40 -7.37 -3.38
CA SER A 216 17.48 -6.77 -4.18
C SER A 216 17.02 -6.52 -5.62
N GLY A 217 17.58 -5.51 -6.29
CA GLY A 217 17.12 -5.00 -7.59
C GLY A 217 16.47 -3.61 -7.47
N SER A 218 15.62 -3.45 -6.47
CA SER A 218 15.23 -2.19 -5.80
C SER A 218 15.46 -2.42 -4.31
N LEU A 219 15.66 -1.39 -3.48
CA LEU A 219 15.74 -1.63 -2.03
C LEU A 219 14.32 -1.62 -1.45
N TRP A 220 13.78 -2.80 -1.18
CA TRP A 220 12.66 -2.98 -0.26
C TRP A 220 13.19 -3.64 1.01
N ALA A 221 13.15 -2.94 2.14
CA ALA A 221 13.57 -3.46 3.43
C ALA A 221 12.44 -3.31 4.44
N SER A 222 12.04 -4.43 5.05
CA SER A 222 11.18 -4.48 6.22
C SER A 222 12.00 -5.08 7.37
N LEU A 223 12.11 -4.32 8.46
CA LEU A 223 13.00 -4.61 9.58
C LEU A 223 12.25 -4.53 10.91
N PHE A 224 12.63 -5.38 11.86
CA PHE A 224 12.13 -5.36 13.23
C PHE A 224 13.22 -4.89 14.20
N GLY A 225 12.85 -4.06 15.17
CA GLY A 225 13.76 -3.59 16.21
C GLY A 225 13.01 -3.10 17.45
N ASP A 226 13.70 -2.38 18.34
CA ASP A 226 13.05 -1.71 19.46
C ASP A 226 12.01 -0.70 18.95
N SER A 227 10.80 -0.77 19.51
CA SER A 227 9.65 0.00 19.02
C SER A 227 9.84 1.51 19.04
N LYS A 228 10.51 2.04 20.08
CA LYS A 228 10.80 3.48 20.18
C LYS A 228 11.88 3.88 19.18
N VAL A 229 12.93 3.07 19.05
CA VAL A 229 14.03 3.33 18.11
C VAL A 229 13.52 3.32 16.67
N THR A 230 12.72 2.32 16.27
CA THR A 230 12.17 2.21 14.91
C THR A 230 11.19 3.34 14.59
N ALA A 231 10.37 3.76 15.57
CA ALA A 231 9.47 4.90 15.39
C ALA A 231 10.25 6.20 15.14
N LEU A 232 11.29 6.44 15.93
CA LEU A 232 12.15 7.61 15.77
C LEU A 232 12.94 7.58 14.45
N MET A 233 13.39 6.39 14.03
CA MET A 233 14.03 6.19 12.74
C MET A 233 13.10 6.52 11.56
N ASN A 234 11.84 6.07 11.61
CA ASN A 234 10.81 6.44 10.63
C ASN A 234 10.64 7.95 10.54
N ASP A 235 10.53 8.63 11.69
CA ASP A 235 10.35 10.07 11.78
C ASP A 235 11.54 10.87 11.22
N PHE A 236 12.76 10.41 11.44
CA PHE A 236 13.95 11.06 10.92
C PHE A 236 14.12 10.86 9.42
N ILE A 237 13.95 9.63 8.92
CA ILE A 237 14.07 9.35 7.48
C ILE A 237 12.96 10.08 6.71
N ARG A 238 11.73 10.11 7.23
CA ARG A 238 10.61 10.88 6.66
C ARG A 238 10.89 12.38 6.67
N GLY A 239 11.40 12.92 7.78
CA GLY A 239 11.80 14.32 7.86
C GLY A 239 12.92 14.67 6.88
N GLY A 240 13.92 13.79 6.75
CA GLY A 240 15.05 13.96 5.84
C GLY A 240 14.61 13.94 4.38
N ALA A 241 13.76 12.98 4.00
CA ALA A 241 13.17 12.92 2.67
C ALA A 241 12.36 14.19 2.35
N ASN A 242 11.53 14.66 3.28
CA ASN A 242 10.79 15.91 3.11
C ASN A 242 11.69 17.16 3.02
N TYR A 243 12.80 17.18 3.75
CA TYR A 243 13.78 18.25 3.61
C TYR A 243 14.41 18.26 2.21
N LEU A 244 14.83 17.10 1.72
CA LEU A 244 15.41 16.98 0.37
C LEU A 244 14.40 17.38 -0.71
N LYS A 245 13.11 16.98 -0.56
CA LYS A 245 12.02 17.43 -1.43
C LYS A 245 11.92 18.96 -1.50
N ARG A 246 11.94 19.65 -0.35
CA ARG A 246 11.81 21.12 -0.28
C ARG A 246 13.04 21.86 -0.80
N ASN A 247 14.21 21.25 -0.69
CA ASN A 247 15.49 21.87 -1.03
C ASN A 247 16.07 21.34 -2.36
N TYR A 248 15.23 20.70 -3.18
CA TYR A 248 15.56 20.41 -4.57
C TYR A 248 15.39 21.70 -5.39
N THR A 249 16.50 22.27 -5.83
CA THR A 249 16.48 23.52 -6.60
C THR A 249 16.23 23.28 -8.10
N THR A 250 15.67 24.28 -8.79
CA THR A 250 15.50 24.30 -10.25
C THR A 250 16.82 24.16 -11.02
N GLU A 251 17.95 24.43 -10.35
CA GLU A 251 19.33 24.25 -10.85
C GLU A 251 19.88 22.82 -10.64
N GLY A 252 19.09 21.92 -10.05
CA GLY A 252 19.46 20.52 -9.83
C GLY A 252 20.42 20.29 -8.66
N LYS A 253 20.76 21.31 -7.86
CA LYS A 253 21.59 21.13 -6.67
C LYS A 253 20.70 20.75 -5.48
N LEU A 254 20.95 19.57 -4.92
CA LEU A 254 20.29 19.06 -3.73
C LEU A 254 21.14 19.46 -2.51
N ALA A 255 20.55 20.17 -1.55
CA ALA A 255 21.23 20.49 -0.30
C ALA A 255 21.31 19.23 0.57
N ALA A 256 22.53 18.88 1.02
CA ALA A 256 22.73 17.80 1.99
C ALA A 256 22.04 18.15 3.31
N ILE A 257 21.49 17.16 4.02
CA ILE A 257 20.97 17.34 5.38
C ILE A 257 22.17 17.72 6.27
N PRO A 258 22.18 18.92 6.89
CA PRO A 258 23.35 19.38 7.61
C PRO A 258 23.48 18.66 8.97
N GLY A 259 24.72 18.34 9.36
CA GLY A 259 25.02 17.47 10.50
C GLY A 259 25.20 18.13 11.86
N THR A 260 24.83 19.40 12.03
CA THR A 260 24.91 20.08 13.34
C THR A 260 23.61 19.91 14.12
N VAL A 261 23.65 19.89 15.45
CA VAL A 261 22.44 19.78 16.30
C VAL A 261 21.42 20.87 15.95
N LYS A 262 21.88 22.12 15.86
CA LYS A 262 21.02 23.27 15.54
C LYS A 262 20.30 23.10 14.19
N THR A 263 21.02 22.71 13.15
CA THR A 263 20.43 22.48 11.83
C THR A 263 19.52 21.26 11.80
N MET A 264 19.88 20.19 12.51
CA MET A 264 19.04 19.00 12.67
C MET A 264 17.74 19.32 13.43
N ASP A 265 17.78 20.26 14.38
CA ASP A 265 16.59 20.77 15.06
C ASP A 265 15.70 21.58 14.13
N GLU A 266 16.27 22.50 13.37
CA GLU A 266 15.53 23.30 12.39
C GLU A 266 14.89 22.45 11.30
N VAL A 267 15.57 21.37 10.88
CA VAL A 267 15.14 20.53 9.75
C VAL A 267 14.22 19.39 10.18
N LEU A 268 14.53 18.73 11.30
CA LEU A 268 13.90 17.47 11.72
C LEU A 268 13.26 17.51 13.11
N GLY A 269 13.46 18.58 13.88
CA GLY A 269 13.05 18.66 15.28
C GLY A 269 13.80 17.67 16.17
N TYR A 270 15.09 17.47 15.92
CA TYR A 270 15.93 16.43 16.52
C TYR A 270 15.84 16.34 18.06
N THR A 271 16.14 17.42 18.78
CA THR A 271 16.09 17.48 20.25
C THR A 271 14.66 17.36 20.78
N LYS A 272 13.67 17.91 20.07
CA LYS A 272 12.26 17.79 20.45
C LYS A 272 11.81 16.32 20.40
N LYS A 273 12.11 15.61 19.31
CA LYS A 273 11.76 14.20 19.15
C LYS A 273 12.50 13.30 20.14
N LEU A 274 13.77 13.59 20.44
CA LEU A 274 14.52 12.88 21.46
C LEU A 274 13.91 13.09 22.86
N LYS A 275 13.52 14.31 23.22
CA LYS A 275 12.79 14.60 24.47
C LYS A 275 11.47 13.84 24.55
N GLU A 276 10.69 13.86 23.46
CA GLU A 276 9.40 13.15 23.37
C GLU A 276 9.59 11.63 23.51
N ALA A 277 10.73 11.10 23.06
CA ALA A 277 11.12 9.70 23.23
C ALA A 277 11.74 9.37 24.61
N GLY A 278 11.90 10.37 25.50
CA GLY A 278 12.36 10.20 26.88
C GLY A 278 13.86 10.41 27.11
N VAL A 279 14.58 11.00 26.15
CA VAL A 279 16.01 11.34 26.30
C VAL A 279 16.18 12.65 27.07
N ASP A 280 17.05 12.64 28.08
CA ASP A 280 17.52 13.87 28.71
C ASP A 280 18.61 14.53 27.86
N VAL A 281 18.24 15.66 27.25
CA VAL A 281 19.13 16.46 26.39
C VAL A 281 19.83 17.60 27.12
N SER A 282 19.74 17.67 28.45
CA SER A 282 20.38 18.74 29.24
C SER A 282 21.87 18.48 29.51
N ASP A 283 22.29 17.22 29.64
CA ASP A 283 23.66 16.84 30.04
C ASP A 283 24.49 16.13 28.94
N THR A 284 23.98 16.06 27.70
CA THR A 284 24.50 15.17 26.64
C THR A 284 24.93 15.89 25.34
N GLU A 285 25.27 17.17 25.40
CA GLU A 285 25.50 18.01 24.20
C GLU A 285 26.53 17.42 23.20
N ALA A 286 27.61 16.82 23.69
CA ALA A 286 28.63 16.18 22.84
C ALA A 286 28.12 14.90 22.15
N GLU A 287 27.34 14.09 22.86
CA GLU A 287 26.73 12.87 22.32
C GLU A 287 25.64 13.21 21.31
N LEU A 288 24.83 14.24 21.61
CA LEU A 288 23.83 14.76 20.69
C LEU A 288 24.45 15.30 19.41
N ALA A 289 25.57 16.01 19.49
CA ALA A 289 26.29 16.52 18.33
C ALA A 289 26.87 15.40 17.46
N LYS A 290 27.45 14.38 18.10
CA LYS A 290 27.94 13.19 17.39
C LYS A 290 26.79 12.43 16.71
N GLY A 291 25.70 12.21 17.42
CA GLY A 291 24.52 11.51 16.90
C GLY A 291 23.89 12.27 15.73
N ALA A 292 23.72 13.58 15.86
CA ALA A 292 23.24 14.45 14.80
C ALA A 292 24.08 14.32 13.52
N LEU A 293 25.41 14.35 13.66
CA LEU A 293 26.33 14.22 12.53
C LEU A 293 26.24 12.84 11.85
N LEU A 294 26.23 11.76 12.63
CA LEU A 294 26.18 10.40 12.10
C LEU A 294 24.84 10.07 11.45
N ILE A 295 23.74 10.50 12.07
CA ILE A 295 22.40 10.33 11.52
C ILE A 295 22.27 11.13 10.23
N ALA A 296 22.67 12.41 10.20
CA ALA A 296 22.64 13.24 9.00
C ALA A 296 23.46 12.64 7.85
N LYS A 297 24.70 12.22 8.12
CA LYS A 297 25.58 11.57 7.14
C LYS A 297 24.94 10.31 6.56
N ASN A 298 24.39 9.45 7.41
CA ASN A 298 23.79 8.20 6.95
C ASN A 298 22.45 8.42 6.23
N MET A 299 21.65 9.41 6.62
CA MET A 299 20.45 9.79 5.86
C MET A 299 20.82 10.35 4.49
N ASN A 300 21.86 11.19 4.38
CA ASN A 300 22.34 11.70 3.09
C ASN A 300 22.77 10.55 2.18
N ASN A 301 23.50 9.56 2.71
CA ASN A 301 23.86 8.37 1.94
C ASN A 301 22.63 7.51 1.56
N LEU A 302 21.72 7.31 2.52
CA LEU A 302 20.51 6.49 2.35
C LEU A 302 19.54 7.07 1.32
N LEU A 303 19.40 8.39 1.26
CA LEU A 303 18.42 9.09 0.41
C LEU A 303 19.04 9.64 -0.89
N ALA A 304 20.36 9.63 -1.02
CA ALA A 304 21.03 10.12 -2.22
C ALA A 304 20.51 9.42 -3.49
N ARG A 305 20.35 10.20 -4.56
CA ARG A 305 20.00 9.73 -5.93
C ARG A 305 18.66 8.98 -6.03
N GLN A 306 17.76 9.18 -5.07
CA GLN A 306 16.39 8.66 -5.14
C GLN A 306 15.41 9.70 -5.67
N ALA A 307 14.68 9.38 -6.74
CA ALA A 307 13.61 10.25 -7.23
C ALA A 307 12.39 10.24 -6.29
N SER A 308 12.17 9.12 -5.61
CA SER A 308 11.14 8.92 -4.61
C SER A 308 11.57 7.86 -3.61
N VAL A 309 10.99 7.91 -2.41
CA VAL A 309 11.15 6.90 -1.36
C VAL A 309 9.79 6.64 -0.72
N VAL A 310 9.55 5.42 -0.25
CA VAL A 310 8.40 5.10 0.59
C VAL A 310 8.88 4.71 1.98
N VAL A 311 8.38 5.38 3.01
CA VAL A 311 8.79 5.16 4.41
C VAL A 311 7.55 4.79 5.23
N SER A 312 7.46 3.52 5.63
CA SER A 312 6.31 2.95 6.35
C SER A 312 4.98 3.34 5.70
N GLY A 313 4.84 2.98 4.41
CA GLY A 313 3.64 3.25 3.59
C GLY A 313 3.53 4.65 2.97
N GLU A 314 4.23 5.67 3.49
CA GLU A 314 4.13 7.04 2.95
C GLU A 314 5.08 7.27 1.77
N LEU A 315 4.53 7.53 0.58
CA LEU A 315 5.30 7.92 -0.60
C LEU A 315 5.75 9.38 -0.52
N ILE A 316 7.06 9.60 -0.61
CA ILE A 316 7.69 10.92 -0.66
C ILE A 316 8.40 11.06 -2.00
N THR A 317 7.82 11.86 -2.90
CA THR A 317 8.45 12.23 -4.17
C THR A 317 9.48 13.33 -3.94
N LEU A 318 10.75 13.03 -4.17
CA LEU A 318 11.88 13.95 -3.95
C LEU A 318 12.11 14.88 -5.14
N VAL A 319 11.82 14.41 -6.36
CA VAL A 319 11.95 15.19 -7.61
C VAL A 319 10.60 15.26 -8.31
N GLU A 320 10.05 16.47 -8.46
CA GLU A 320 8.80 16.71 -9.21
C GLU A 320 9.10 16.98 -10.71
N GLY A 321 8.62 16.14 -11.62
CA GLY A 321 8.67 16.34 -13.09
C GLY A 321 9.22 15.17 -13.91
N ASN A 322 9.02 15.21 -15.24
CA ASN A 322 9.30 14.17 -16.26
C ASN A 322 10.52 13.28 -15.98
N ASP A 323 10.42 12.00 -16.37
CA ASP A 323 11.43 10.94 -16.24
C ASP A 323 12.88 11.37 -16.53
N GLN A 324 13.06 12.33 -17.43
CA GLN A 324 14.36 12.89 -17.78
C GLN A 324 15.06 13.63 -16.62
N LYS A 325 14.32 14.39 -15.78
CA LYS A 325 14.86 15.02 -14.58
C LYS A 325 15.19 13.99 -13.49
N ALA A 326 14.38 12.93 -13.38
CA ALA A 326 14.64 11.82 -12.48
C ALA A 326 15.88 11.01 -12.90
N LEU A 327 16.11 10.86 -14.21
CA LEU A 327 17.32 10.23 -14.77
C LEU A 327 18.58 11.08 -14.55
N GLU A 328 18.49 12.40 -14.76
CA GLU A 328 19.58 13.33 -14.43
C GLU A 328 19.93 13.27 -12.94
N PHE A 329 18.92 13.22 -12.07
CA PHE A 329 19.10 13.10 -10.63
C PHE A 329 19.82 11.81 -10.20
N ARG A 330 19.50 10.68 -10.85
CA ARG A 330 20.19 9.40 -10.59
C ARG A 330 21.68 9.45 -10.94
N ASN A 331 22.06 10.28 -11.91
CA ASN A 331 23.43 10.38 -12.41
C ASN A 331 24.29 11.43 -11.68
N MET A 332 23.71 12.24 -10.79
CA MET A 332 24.47 13.26 -10.03
C MET A 332 25.44 12.63 -9.02
N PRO A 333 26.58 13.26 -8.70
CA PRO A 333 27.47 12.83 -7.60
C PRO A 333 26.72 12.63 -6.26
N ARG A 334 27.24 11.77 -5.37
CA ARG A 334 26.65 11.63 -4.01
C ARG A 334 26.72 12.98 -3.28
N LEU A 335 25.78 13.21 -2.38
CA LEU A 335 25.76 14.42 -1.55
C LEU A 335 27.02 14.45 -0.70
N GLU A 336 27.91 15.39 -0.97
CA GLU A 336 29.05 15.66 -0.10
C GLU A 336 28.55 16.51 1.08
N ASN A 337 28.86 16.07 2.29
CA ASN A 337 28.64 16.90 3.48
C ASN A 337 29.65 18.05 3.39
N ASP A 338 29.20 19.26 3.06
CA ASP A 338 30.03 20.47 3.04
C ASP A 338 30.29 21.00 4.47
N ASN A 339 30.61 20.08 5.40
CA ASN A 339 30.98 20.38 6.77
C ASN A 339 32.51 20.49 6.85
N GLY A 340 33.09 21.58 6.32
CA GLY A 340 34.55 21.69 6.38
C GLY A 340 35.27 22.86 5.73
N LYS A 341 34.59 23.95 5.30
CA LYS A 341 35.29 25.21 4.99
C LYS A 341 34.88 26.28 5.99
N ALA A 342 35.60 26.32 7.11
CA ALA A 342 35.78 27.55 7.83
C ALA A 342 36.64 28.47 6.94
N ASP A 343 36.00 29.46 6.32
CA ASP A 343 36.73 30.58 5.72
C ASP A 343 37.45 31.32 6.85
N GLY A 344 38.77 31.15 6.86
CA GLY A 344 39.66 31.69 7.88
C GLY A 344 41.09 31.30 7.61
N GLU A 345 41.62 31.70 6.47
CA GLU A 345 43.01 32.16 6.29
C GLU A 345 43.12 33.11 5.10
#